data_AF-A0A8H7BI34-F1
#
_entry.id   AF-A0A8H7BI34-F1
#
_cell.length_a   1.000
_cell.length_b   1.000
_cell.length_c   1.000
_cell.angle_alpha   90.00
_cell.angle_beta   90.00
_cell.angle_gamma   90.00
#
_symmetry.space_group_name_H-M   'P 1'
#
loop_
_entity.id
_entity.type
_entity.pdbx_description
1 polymer ?
#
loop_
_entity_poly.entity_id
_entity_poly.type
_entity_poly.pdbx_seq_one_letter_code
_entity_poly.pdbx_strand_id
1 'polypeptide(L)'
;MQVRYGYQAPFILCVALTGVDLLLRLFLLERRNRPKEWFDESSGSSVTVSDVNSSTSKPSAKKVSTMRLLRLPRLWANLVISFAMGVVFNVFEPTLTVRLSTEFGYNSSQIGLVFLAQVIPTFVATPLAGYFSDKYGSKIVCLSTTLLCVVMVALMGIPNANTPGGIVPLIIIFAIQGFSSFAFITPVLPDLANVVQQQNPDGGDDGQGRSYAFFNMAFASGALVGPIIGGYMYASIGFFWMCITIAAVLLICTPPIYLYMGEPGKLIVRQRKAETPVTDGPCADVAPQTETAAAEK
;
A
#
# COMPACT_ATOMS: atom_id res chain seq x y z
N MET A 1 -16.70 -24.93 -30.04
CA MET A 1 -16.21 -23.57 -30.40
C MET A 1 -14.69 -23.62 -30.33
N GLN A 2 -14.00 -23.67 -31.48
CA GLN A 2 -12.53 -23.81 -31.51
C GLN A 2 -11.87 -22.48 -31.13
N VAL A 3 -11.12 -22.47 -30.03
CA VAL A 3 -10.38 -21.30 -29.54
C VAL A 3 -9.18 -21.07 -30.46
N ARG A 4 -9.37 -20.28 -31.51
CA ARG A 4 -8.42 -20.05 -32.61
C ARG A 4 -7.09 -19.39 -32.20
N TYR A 5 -6.94 -18.97 -30.94
CA TYR A 5 -5.73 -18.33 -30.42
C TYR A 5 -5.12 -19.02 -29.19
N GLY A 6 -5.64 -20.19 -28.77
CA GLY A 6 -5.04 -21.06 -27.74
C GLY A 6 -4.31 -20.34 -26.59
N TYR A 7 -3.05 -20.70 -26.37
CA TYR A 7 -2.16 -20.10 -25.38
C TYR A 7 -1.59 -18.72 -25.79
N GLN A 8 -1.71 -18.33 -27.06
CA GLN A 8 -1.13 -17.10 -27.61
C GLN A 8 -2.04 -15.88 -27.37
N ALA A 9 -3.34 -16.08 -27.20
CA ALA A 9 -4.32 -15.03 -26.94
C ALA A 9 -3.93 -14.06 -25.79
N PRO A 10 -3.55 -14.52 -24.58
CA PRO A 10 -3.16 -13.62 -23.50
C PRO A 10 -1.88 -12.83 -23.83
N PHE A 11 -0.91 -13.42 -24.53
CA PHE A 11 0.31 -12.70 -24.93
C PHE A 11 0.01 -11.58 -25.92
N ILE A 12 -0.82 -11.85 -26.94
CA ILE A 12 -1.22 -10.84 -27.93
C ILE A 12 -1.98 -9.71 -27.24
N LEU A 13 -2.89 -10.04 -26.33
CA LEU A 13 -3.64 -9.05 -25.55
C LEU A 13 -2.70 -8.18 -24.69
N CYS A 14 -1.76 -8.78 -23.95
CA CYS A 14 -0.78 -8.03 -23.16
C CYS A 14 0.06 -7.10 -24.03
N VAL A 15 0.59 -7.58 -25.17
CA VAL A 15 1.39 -6.75 -26.09
C VAL A 15 0.58 -5.58 -26.65
N ALA A 16 -0.68 -5.81 -27.04
CA ALA A 16 -1.56 -4.75 -27.52
C ALA A 16 -1.83 -3.71 -26.43
N LEU A 17 -2.11 -4.15 -25.21
CA LEU A 17 -2.39 -3.28 -24.06
C LEU A 17 -1.17 -2.45 -23.66
N THR A 18 0.03 -3.06 -23.65
CA THR A 18 1.29 -2.35 -23.43
C THR A 18 1.60 -1.36 -24.56
N GLY A 19 1.29 -1.70 -25.81
CA GLY A 19 1.42 -0.78 -26.94
C GLY A 19 0.52 0.46 -26.80
N VAL A 20 -0.74 0.25 -26.37
CA VAL A 20 -1.68 1.34 -26.08
C VAL A 20 -1.19 2.18 -24.90
N ASP A 21 -0.73 1.57 -23.81
CA ASP A 21 -0.15 2.28 -22.65
C ASP A 21 1.05 3.14 -23.07
N LEU A 22 1.96 2.60 -23.90
CA LEU A 22 3.10 3.34 -24.43
C LEU A 22 2.66 4.53 -25.29
N LEU A 23 1.67 4.34 -26.17
CA LEU A 23 1.13 5.41 -27.00
C LEU A 23 0.48 6.50 -26.14
N LEU A 24 -0.29 6.12 -25.12
CA LEU A 24 -0.88 7.05 -24.17
C LEU A 24 0.22 7.84 -23.44
N ARG A 25 1.26 7.19 -22.92
CA ARG A 25 2.40 7.86 -22.27
C ARG A 25 3.13 8.80 -23.23
N LEU A 26 3.26 8.44 -24.51
CA LEU A 26 3.90 9.28 -25.52
C LEU A 26 3.04 10.49 -25.87
N PHE A 27 1.72 10.36 -25.83
CA PHE A 27 0.78 11.47 -26.00
C PHE A 27 0.69 12.37 -24.75
N LEU A 28 0.85 11.78 -23.56
CA LEU A 28 0.84 12.44 -22.25
C LEU A 28 2.22 13.01 -21.89
N LEU A 29 3.22 12.93 -22.78
CA LEU A 29 4.46 13.69 -22.64
C LEU A 29 4.12 15.18 -22.61
N GLU A 30 4.04 15.69 -21.38
CA GLU A 30 3.89 17.09 -21.03
C GLU A 30 4.79 17.94 -21.93
N ARG A 31 4.19 18.81 -22.75
CA ARG A 31 4.96 19.83 -23.48
C ARG A 31 5.76 20.60 -22.43
N ARG A 32 7.08 20.64 -22.62
CA ARG A 32 8.08 21.30 -21.78
C ARG A 32 7.95 22.83 -21.75
N ASN A 33 6.73 23.34 -21.58
CA ASN A 33 6.44 24.76 -21.46
C ASN A 33 5.65 25.00 -20.17
N ARG A 34 6.35 24.86 -19.03
CA ARG A 34 5.82 25.17 -17.71
C ARG A 34 6.21 26.63 -17.36
N PRO A 35 5.27 27.57 -17.18
CA PRO A 35 5.57 28.89 -16.66
C PRO A 35 6.05 28.78 -15.20
N LYS A 36 7.03 29.60 -14.81
CA LYS A 36 7.72 29.53 -13.51
C LYS A 36 6.81 29.82 -12.30
N GLU A 37 5.65 30.44 -12.52
CA GLU A 37 4.72 30.92 -11.50
C GLU A 37 4.06 29.81 -10.67
N TRP A 38 4.02 28.57 -11.17
CA TRP A 38 3.39 27.43 -10.48
C TRP A 38 4.17 26.94 -9.26
N PHE A 39 5.41 27.40 -9.06
CA PHE A 39 6.28 26.97 -7.96
C PHE A 39 6.48 28.02 -6.88
N ASP A 40 6.03 29.27 -7.09
CA ASP A 40 6.20 30.33 -6.09
C ASP A 40 4.99 30.46 -5.14
N GLU A 41 3.84 29.82 -5.43
CA GLU A 41 2.60 30.05 -4.66
C GLU A 41 1.84 28.79 -4.23
N SER A 42 2.52 27.68 -3.90
CA SER A 42 1.86 26.60 -3.14
C SER A 42 2.83 25.70 -2.40
N SER A 43 3.21 26.15 -1.20
CA SER A 43 3.39 25.27 -0.04
C SER A 43 2.04 24.62 0.28
N GLY A 44 1.63 23.61 -0.51
CA GLY A 44 0.29 23.05 -0.42
C GLY A 44 0.19 21.72 -1.15
N SER A 45 0.46 20.65 -0.42
CA SER A 45 -0.03 19.27 -0.58
C SER A 45 -0.57 18.89 -1.96
N SER A 46 0.19 18.11 -2.72
CA SER A 46 -0.39 17.13 -3.65
C SER A 46 0.58 15.98 -3.91
N VAL A 47 0.15 14.81 -3.47
CA VAL A 47 0.71 13.49 -3.77
C VAL A 47 0.81 13.33 -5.29
N THR A 48 2.02 13.16 -5.81
CA THR A 48 2.24 12.69 -7.17
C THR A 48 3.09 11.43 -7.14
N VAL A 49 2.45 10.33 -7.56
CA VAL A 49 3.12 9.13 -8.04
C VAL A 49 3.93 9.55 -9.26
N SER A 50 5.25 9.63 -9.14
CA SER A 50 6.11 9.95 -10.28
C SER A 50 7.39 9.13 -10.25
N ASP A 51 7.43 8.20 -11.19
CA ASP A 51 8.47 8.03 -12.19
C ASP A 51 9.94 8.21 -11.77
N VAL A 52 10.63 7.07 -11.89
CA VAL A 52 12.07 6.93 -11.98
C VAL A 52 12.59 7.75 -13.18
N ASN A 53 13.63 8.54 -12.90
CA ASN A 53 14.63 9.10 -13.83
C ASN A 53 14.44 10.55 -14.30
N SER A 54 15.15 11.48 -13.64
CA SER A 54 16.12 12.33 -14.35
C SER A 54 17.05 13.05 -13.38
N SER A 55 18.34 12.86 -13.61
CA SER A 55 19.45 13.60 -13.03
C SER A 55 19.35 15.08 -13.37
N THR A 56 19.07 15.92 -12.37
CA THR A 56 19.48 17.33 -12.43
C THR A 56 19.95 17.79 -11.07
N SER A 57 21.26 18.02 -10.98
CA SER A 57 21.99 18.60 -9.86
C SER A 57 21.47 20.00 -9.51
N LYS A 58 21.03 20.22 -8.27
CA LYS A 58 21.00 21.52 -7.56
C LYS A 58 21.03 21.29 -6.02
N PRO A 59 21.42 22.29 -5.21
CA PRO A 59 22.60 22.22 -4.35
C PRO A 59 22.31 21.65 -2.95
N SER A 60 23.27 20.86 -2.46
CA SER A 60 23.62 20.59 -1.05
C SER A 60 22.55 20.84 0.04
N ALA A 61 21.37 20.21 -0.07
CA ALA A 61 20.59 19.84 1.10
C ALA A 61 21.30 18.66 1.77
N LYS A 62 21.54 18.75 3.08
CA LYS A 62 22.30 17.79 3.90
C LYS A 62 22.00 16.35 3.47
N LYS A 63 22.94 15.68 2.77
CA LYS A 63 22.75 14.31 2.27
C LYS A 63 22.27 13.43 3.42
N VAL A 64 21.03 12.95 3.32
CA VAL A 64 20.49 12.00 4.29
C VAL A 64 21.38 10.77 4.25
N SER A 65 22.16 10.52 5.29
CA SER A 65 23.03 9.34 5.33
C SER A 65 22.14 8.10 5.36
N THR A 66 22.20 7.26 4.32
CA THR A 66 21.53 5.95 4.25
C THR A 66 21.80 5.11 5.50
N MET A 67 23.00 5.25 6.04
CA MET A 67 23.45 4.60 7.28
C MET A 67 22.64 5.04 8.51
N ARG A 68 22.15 6.30 8.55
CA ARG A 68 21.30 6.79 9.64
C ARG A 68 19.87 6.28 9.52
N LEU A 69 19.33 6.19 8.31
CA LEU A 69 18.00 5.59 8.07
C LEU A 69 17.96 4.12 8.49
N LEU A 70 18.97 3.33 8.08
CA LEU A 70 19.10 1.92 8.41
C LEU A 70 19.35 1.65 9.90
N ARG A 71 19.68 2.66 10.71
CA ARG A 71 19.81 2.50 12.17
C ARG A 71 18.47 2.62 12.91
N LEU A 72 17.40 2.98 12.23
CA LEU A 72 16.09 3.15 12.86
C LEU A 72 15.39 1.79 13.02
N PRO A 73 15.02 1.40 14.25
CA PRO A 73 14.33 0.12 14.48
C PRO A 73 12.94 0.09 13.83
N ARG A 74 12.30 1.26 13.66
CA ARG A 74 11.00 1.40 12.98
C ARG A 74 11.10 1.06 11.49
N LEU A 75 12.19 1.43 10.83
CA LEU A 75 12.41 1.07 9.43
C LEU A 75 12.54 -0.44 9.29
N TRP A 76 13.36 -1.09 10.13
CA TRP A 76 13.50 -2.55 10.11
C TRP A 76 12.18 -3.28 10.36
N ALA A 77 11.36 -2.81 11.31
CA ALA A 77 10.04 -3.41 11.53
C ALA A 77 9.16 -3.33 10.27
N ASN A 78 9.14 -2.18 9.59
CA ASN A 78 8.40 -2.01 8.33
C ASN A 78 8.98 -2.88 7.20
N LEU A 79 10.30 -3.05 7.13
CA LEU A 79 10.93 -3.93 6.13
C LEU A 79 10.62 -5.40 6.36
N VAL A 80 10.68 -5.87 7.61
CA VAL A 80 10.38 -7.27 7.97
C VAL A 80 8.92 -7.62 7.64
N ILE A 81 7.97 -6.74 7.97
CA ILE A 81 6.57 -7.01 7.62
C ILE A 81 6.32 -6.93 6.11
N SER A 82 6.98 -6.01 5.41
CA SER A 82 6.87 -5.91 3.95
C SER A 82 7.42 -7.15 3.26
N PHE A 83 8.52 -7.71 3.77
CA PHE A 83 9.05 -9.00 3.35
C PHE A 83 8.04 -10.13 3.60
N ALA A 84 7.50 -10.23 4.82
CA ALA A 84 6.54 -11.28 5.18
C ALA A 84 5.25 -11.21 4.33
N MET A 85 4.73 -10.01 4.10
CA MET A 85 3.57 -9.80 3.22
C MET A 85 3.90 -10.11 1.76
N GLY A 86 5.11 -9.78 1.29
CA GLY A 86 5.59 -10.17 -0.04
C GLY A 86 5.66 -11.69 -0.22
N VAL A 87 6.16 -12.41 0.79
CA VAL A 87 6.14 -13.88 0.82
C VAL A 87 4.71 -14.40 0.70
N VAL A 88 3.80 -13.92 1.56
CA VAL A 88 2.41 -14.39 1.61
C VAL A 88 1.64 -14.09 0.34
N PHE A 89 1.89 -12.94 -0.29
CA PHE A 89 1.24 -12.59 -1.54
C PHE A 89 1.61 -13.55 -2.67
N ASN A 90 2.90 -13.88 -2.79
CA ASN A 90 3.42 -14.65 -3.93
C ASN A 90 3.43 -16.16 -3.68
N VAL A 91 3.33 -16.62 -2.43
CA VAL A 91 3.32 -18.05 -2.10
C VAL A 91 2.06 -18.77 -2.60
N PHE A 92 0.92 -18.06 -2.64
CA PHE A 92 -0.36 -18.67 -2.99
C PHE A 92 -0.56 -18.85 -4.48
N GLU A 93 0.00 -17.97 -5.31
CA GLU A 93 -0.20 -18.04 -6.76
C GLU A 93 0.22 -19.40 -7.36
N PRO A 94 1.43 -19.93 -7.14
CA PRO A 94 1.81 -21.24 -7.66
C PRO A 94 1.08 -22.39 -6.96
N THR A 95 0.95 -22.34 -5.63
CA THR A 95 0.42 -23.46 -4.83
C THR A 95 -1.08 -23.65 -5.02
N LEU A 96 -1.84 -22.55 -5.12
CA LEU A 96 -3.27 -22.57 -5.39
C LEU A 96 -3.54 -23.02 -6.83
N THR A 97 -2.74 -22.56 -7.80
CA THR A 97 -2.83 -23.01 -9.20
C THR A 97 -2.62 -24.53 -9.32
N VAL A 98 -1.57 -25.06 -8.68
CA VAL A 98 -1.30 -26.50 -8.65
C VAL A 98 -2.48 -27.24 -8.02
N ARG A 99 -2.96 -26.78 -6.86
CA ARG A 99 -4.09 -27.39 -6.14
C ARG A 99 -5.37 -27.44 -6.98
N LEU A 100 -5.72 -26.33 -7.64
CA LEU A 100 -6.89 -26.28 -8.52
C LEU A 100 -6.77 -27.22 -9.72
N SER A 101 -5.56 -27.39 -10.25
CA SER A 101 -5.32 -28.30 -11.37
C SER A 101 -5.35 -29.76 -10.93
N THR A 102 -4.67 -30.12 -9.85
CA THR A 102 -4.49 -31.53 -9.43
C THR A 102 -5.68 -32.08 -8.63
N GLU A 103 -6.25 -31.30 -7.71
CA GLU A 103 -7.35 -31.76 -6.84
C GLU A 103 -8.72 -31.53 -7.49
N PHE A 104 -8.90 -30.41 -8.20
CA PHE A 104 -10.19 -30.02 -8.78
C PHE A 104 -10.29 -30.29 -10.29
N GLY A 105 -9.18 -30.64 -10.96
CA GLY A 105 -9.16 -30.91 -12.40
C GLY A 105 -9.52 -29.68 -13.25
N TYR A 106 -9.30 -28.47 -12.74
CA TYR A 106 -9.70 -27.24 -13.43
C TYR A 106 -8.79 -26.89 -14.58
N ASN A 107 -9.40 -26.41 -15.66
CA ASN A 107 -8.71 -25.88 -16.82
C ASN A 107 -8.13 -24.48 -16.53
N SER A 108 -7.12 -24.06 -17.29
CA SER A 108 -6.44 -22.75 -17.11
C SER A 108 -7.42 -21.56 -17.09
N SER A 109 -8.49 -21.59 -17.88
CA SER A 109 -9.52 -20.53 -17.89
C SER A 109 -10.31 -20.47 -16.57
N GLN A 110 -10.61 -21.62 -15.96
CA GLN A 110 -11.32 -21.69 -14.67
C GLN A 110 -10.41 -21.22 -13.53
N ILE A 111 -9.14 -21.60 -13.56
CA ILE A 111 -8.14 -21.12 -12.61
C ILE A 111 -8.05 -19.59 -12.68
N GLY A 112 -7.96 -19.02 -13.88
CA GLY A 112 -7.95 -17.57 -14.08
C GLY A 112 -9.19 -16.87 -13.50
N LEU A 113 -10.38 -17.46 -13.63
CA LEU A 113 -11.62 -16.94 -13.02
C LEU A 113 -11.56 -16.93 -11.48
N VAL A 114 -10.92 -17.93 -10.85
CA VAL A 114 -10.71 -17.95 -9.40
C VAL A 114 -9.78 -16.82 -8.95
N PHE A 115 -8.73 -16.53 -9.72
CA PHE A 115 -7.84 -15.39 -9.43
C PHE A 115 -8.53 -14.03 -9.57
N LEU A 116 -9.55 -13.89 -10.44
CA LEU A 116 -10.36 -12.67 -10.48
C LEU A 116 -11.07 -12.40 -9.16
N ALA A 117 -11.45 -13.44 -8.41
CA ALA A 117 -12.05 -13.27 -7.09
C ALA A 117 -11.06 -12.68 -6.07
N GLN A 118 -9.76 -12.82 -6.28
CA GLN A 118 -8.74 -12.14 -5.48
C GLN A 118 -8.59 -10.68 -5.90
N VAL A 119 -8.69 -10.38 -7.20
CA VAL A 119 -8.47 -9.04 -7.77
C VAL A 119 -9.65 -8.09 -7.52
N ILE A 120 -10.89 -8.55 -7.62
CA ILE A 120 -12.08 -7.70 -7.46
C ILE A 120 -12.10 -6.97 -6.08
N PRO A 121 -11.84 -7.66 -4.95
CA PRO A 121 -11.81 -7.02 -3.64
C PRO A 121 -10.72 -5.96 -3.47
N THR A 122 -9.62 -6.02 -4.22
CA THR A 122 -8.48 -5.09 -4.06
C THR A 122 -8.84 -3.66 -4.49
N PHE A 123 -9.71 -3.55 -5.49
CA PHE A 123 -10.27 -2.26 -5.94
C PHE A 123 -11.07 -1.56 -4.84
N VAL A 124 -11.76 -2.32 -3.99
CA VAL A 124 -12.50 -1.78 -2.84
C VAL A 124 -11.59 -1.63 -1.63
N ALA A 125 -10.64 -2.54 -1.44
CA ALA A 125 -9.70 -2.53 -0.32
C ALA A 125 -8.87 -1.25 -0.27
N THR A 126 -8.36 -0.79 -1.41
CA THR A 126 -7.48 0.38 -1.49
C THR A 126 -8.12 1.67 -0.97
N PRO A 127 -9.29 2.13 -1.50
CA PRO A 127 -9.94 3.33 -1.00
C PRO A 127 -10.50 3.15 0.41
N LEU A 128 -11.01 1.97 0.75
CA LEU A 128 -11.56 1.70 2.06
C LEU A 128 -10.48 1.74 3.14
N ALA A 129 -9.33 1.10 2.89
CA ALA A 129 -8.16 1.16 3.77
C ALA A 129 -7.61 2.58 3.91
N GLY A 130 -7.62 3.38 2.83
CA GLY A 130 -7.25 4.79 2.89
C GLY A 130 -8.16 5.58 3.84
N TYR A 131 -9.48 5.48 3.66
CA TYR A 131 -10.46 6.14 4.53
C TYR A 131 -10.32 5.72 6.00
N PHE A 132 -10.15 4.42 6.27
CA PHE A 132 -9.95 3.92 7.62
C PHE A 132 -8.59 4.35 8.20
N SER A 133 -7.54 4.40 7.38
CA SER A 133 -6.21 4.85 7.79
C SER A 133 -6.23 6.31 8.22
N ASP A 134 -6.95 7.15 7.47
CA ASP A 134 -7.07 8.58 7.78
C ASP A 134 -7.89 8.84 9.06
N LYS A 135 -8.91 8.00 9.33
CA LYS A 135 -9.82 8.18 10.47
C LYS A 135 -9.32 7.56 11.78
N TYR A 136 -8.78 6.34 11.72
CA TYR A 136 -8.38 5.55 12.89
C TYR A 136 -6.86 5.46 13.06
N GLY A 137 -6.09 5.96 12.10
CA GLY A 137 -4.63 5.90 12.11
C GLY A 137 -4.08 4.63 11.46
N SER A 138 -2.96 4.79 10.77
CA SER A 138 -2.25 3.72 10.04
C SER A 138 -1.98 2.48 10.90
N LYS A 139 -1.66 2.66 12.20
CA LYS A 139 -1.36 1.55 13.13
C LYS A 139 -2.53 0.58 13.32
N ILE A 140 -3.74 1.08 13.59
CA ILE A 140 -4.92 0.22 13.83
C ILE A 140 -5.28 -0.55 12.56
N VAL A 141 -5.21 0.12 11.40
CA VAL A 141 -5.53 -0.49 10.12
C VAL A 141 -4.50 -1.55 9.73
N CYS A 142 -3.20 -1.30 9.91
CA CYS A 142 -2.16 -2.31 9.68
C CYS A 142 -2.34 -3.53 10.58
N LEU A 143 -2.63 -3.33 11.86
CA LEU A 143 -2.82 -4.44 12.80
C LEU A 143 -4.08 -5.25 12.48
N SER A 144 -5.21 -4.59 12.21
CA SER A 144 -6.46 -5.28 11.91
C SER A 144 -6.39 -6.05 10.60
N THR A 145 -5.79 -5.46 9.55
CA THR A 145 -5.59 -6.11 8.25
C THR A 145 -4.58 -7.25 8.33
N THR A 146 -3.49 -7.10 9.09
CA THR A 146 -2.51 -8.19 9.30
C THR A 146 -3.13 -9.36 10.07
N LEU A 147 -3.86 -9.09 11.16
CA LEU A 147 -4.54 -10.14 11.92
C LEU A 147 -5.62 -10.83 11.07
N LEU A 148 -6.38 -10.06 10.28
CA LEU A 148 -7.35 -10.63 9.34
C LEU A 148 -6.64 -11.51 8.30
N CYS A 149 -5.49 -11.08 7.77
CA CYS A 149 -4.68 -11.87 6.86
C CYS A 149 -4.22 -13.18 7.50
N VAL A 150 -3.71 -13.16 8.75
CA VAL A 150 -3.32 -14.38 9.49
C VAL A 150 -4.47 -15.37 9.59
N VAL A 151 -5.66 -14.89 9.99
CA VAL A 151 -6.84 -15.74 10.16
C VAL A 151 -7.29 -16.30 8.81
N MET A 152 -7.33 -15.48 7.76
CA MET A 152 -7.72 -15.94 6.42
C MET A 152 -6.73 -16.95 5.84
N VAL A 153 -5.42 -16.73 6.01
CA VAL A 153 -4.38 -17.67 5.58
C VAL A 153 -4.50 -19.01 6.31
N ALA A 154 -4.74 -19.00 7.62
CA ALA A 154 -4.96 -20.22 8.39
C ALA A 154 -6.25 -20.96 7.93
N LEU A 155 -7.35 -20.22 7.73
CA LEU A 155 -8.62 -20.75 7.25
C LEU A 155 -8.52 -21.32 5.83
N MET A 156 -7.65 -20.77 4.99
CA MET A 156 -7.48 -21.21 3.60
C MET A 156 -7.03 -22.67 3.47
N GLY A 157 -6.35 -23.20 4.49
CA GLY A 157 -5.96 -24.61 4.54
C GLY A 157 -7.13 -25.58 4.73
N ILE A 158 -8.26 -25.13 5.33
CA ILE A 158 -9.34 -26.00 5.81
C ILE A 158 -10.23 -26.58 4.70
N PRO A 159 -10.66 -25.80 3.68
CA PRO A 159 -11.50 -26.33 2.61
C PRO A 159 -10.78 -27.45 1.86
N ASN A 160 -11.43 -28.61 1.78
CA ASN A 160 -10.99 -29.78 1.01
C ASN A 160 -12.06 -30.16 -0.01
N ALA A 161 -11.70 -31.00 -0.99
CA ALA A 161 -12.61 -31.44 -2.06
C ALA A 161 -13.95 -32.03 -1.55
N ASN A 162 -13.97 -32.55 -0.31
CA ASN A 162 -15.14 -33.15 0.33
C ASN A 162 -15.96 -32.17 1.21
N THR A 163 -15.63 -30.87 1.23
CA THR A 163 -16.36 -29.88 2.03
C THR A 163 -17.74 -29.57 1.41
N PRO A 164 -18.82 -29.53 2.21
CA PRO A 164 -20.14 -29.11 1.72
C PRO A 164 -20.06 -27.69 1.15
N GLY A 165 -20.31 -27.53 -0.16
CA GLY A 165 -20.17 -26.26 -0.89
C GLY A 165 -19.00 -26.20 -1.88
N GLY A 166 -18.20 -27.27 -2.00
CA GLY A 166 -17.16 -27.39 -3.02
C GLY A 166 -16.09 -26.29 -2.92
N ILE A 167 -15.83 -25.59 -4.02
CA ILE A 167 -14.78 -24.56 -4.10
C ILE A 167 -15.22 -23.17 -3.61
N VAL A 168 -16.52 -22.95 -3.41
CA VAL A 168 -17.07 -21.63 -3.05
C VAL A 168 -16.47 -21.07 -1.76
N PRO A 169 -16.32 -21.84 -0.66
CA PRO A 169 -15.66 -21.36 0.56
C PRO A 169 -14.21 -20.93 0.32
N LEU A 170 -13.47 -21.67 -0.53
CA LEU A 170 -12.09 -21.34 -0.87
C LEU A 170 -12.03 -19.99 -1.61
N ILE A 171 -12.93 -19.76 -2.57
CA ILE A 171 -13.01 -18.51 -3.33
C ILE A 171 -13.31 -17.32 -2.40
N ILE A 172 -14.24 -17.48 -1.45
CA ILE A 172 -14.59 -16.43 -0.48
C ILE A 172 -13.40 -16.12 0.44
N ILE A 173 -12.75 -17.15 0.99
CA ILE A 173 -11.57 -16.96 1.85
C ILE A 173 -10.44 -16.28 1.06
N PHE A 174 -10.23 -16.70 -0.20
CA PHE A 174 -9.20 -16.12 -1.07
C PHE A 174 -9.50 -14.66 -1.43
N ALA A 175 -10.77 -14.31 -1.64
CA ALA A 175 -11.21 -12.93 -1.85
C ALA A 175 -10.94 -12.04 -0.62
N ILE A 176 -11.25 -12.52 0.59
CA ILE A 176 -11.01 -11.78 1.85
C ILE A 176 -9.51 -11.68 2.14
N GLN A 177 -8.73 -12.72 1.81
CA GLN A 177 -7.27 -12.70 1.90
C GLN A 177 -6.67 -11.65 0.96
N GLY A 178 -7.16 -11.57 -0.28
CA GLY A 178 -6.79 -10.51 -1.23
C GLY A 178 -7.11 -9.12 -0.70
N PHE A 179 -8.33 -8.92 -0.18
CA PHE A 179 -8.73 -7.66 0.46
C PHE A 179 -7.77 -7.24 1.57
N SER A 180 -7.44 -8.17 2.47
CA SER A 180 -6.58 -7.90 3.63
C SER A 180 -5.14 -7.55 3.22
N SER A 181 -4.60 -8.26 2.23
CA SER A 181 -3.22 -8.08 1.76
C SER A 181 -3.01 -6.73 1.08
N PHE A 182 -3.99 -6.27 0.29
CA PHE A 182 -3.92 -4.95 -0.35
C PHE A 182 -4.27 -3.81 0.59
N ALA A 183 -5.23 -4.00 1.50
CA ALA A 183 -5.56 -3.02 2.53
C ALA A 183 -4.38 -2.70 3.45
N PHE A 184 -3.43 -3.63 3.60
CA PHE A 184 -2.19 -3.43 4.35
C PHE A 184 -1.21 -2.46 3.67
N ILE A 185 -1.08 -2.49 2.33
CA ILE A 185 -0.07 -1.68 1.61
C ILE A 185 -0.40 -0.17 1.72
N THR A 186 -1.68 0.18 1.67
CA THR A 186 -2.16 1.57 1.71
C THR A 186 -1.65 2.39 2.90
N PRO A 187 -1.78 1.94 4.18
CA PRO A 187 -1.28 2.65 5.36
C PRO A 187 0.25 2.57 5.57
N VAL A 188 0.95 1.61 4.95
CA VAL A 188 2.39 1.41 5.14
C VAL A 188 3.23 2.47 4.43
N LEU A 189 2.82 2.88 3.23
CA LEU A 189 3.54 3.91 2.47
C LEU A 189 3.55 5.28 3.17
N PRO A 190 2.42 5.81 3.69
CA PRO A 190 2.40 7.02 4.49
C PRO A 190 3.17 6.89 5.81
N ASP A 191 3.11 5.73 6.49
CA ASP A 191 3.87 5.52 7.72
C ASP A 191 5.38 5.57 7.46
N LEU A 192 5.84 4.96 6.37
CA LEU A 192 7.22 5.04 5.92
C LEU A 192 7.63 6.48 5.60
N ALA A 193 6.77 7.24 4.91
CA ALA A 193 7.00 8.65 4.63
C ALA A 193 7.08 9.48 5.93
N ASN A 194 6.22 9.21 6.92
CA ASN A 194 6.24 9.87 8.21
C ASN A 194 7.53 9.57 9.00
N VAL A 195 8.01 8.31 9.00
CA VAL A 195 9.28 7.93 9.63
C VAL A 195 10.46 8.71 9.03
N VAL A 196 10.43 8.95 7.72
CA VAL A 196 11.46 9.74 7.02
C VAL A 196 11.35 11.23 7.36
N GLN A 197 10.13 11.79 7.36
CA GLN A 197 9.90 13.21 7.66
C GLN A 197 10.29 13.56 9.09
N GLN A 198 10.01 12.68 10.07
CA GLN A 198 10.44 12.87 11.46
C GLN A 198 11.96 12.95 11.64
N GLN A 199 12.73 12.38 10.71
CA GLN A 199 14.20 12.36 10.76
C GLN A 199 14.85 13.41 9.85
N ASN A 200 14.10 14.00 8.92
CA ASN A 200 14.53 15.08 8.04
C ASN A 200 13.45 16.18 7.99
N PRO A 201 13.33 17.00 9.04
CA PRO A 201 12.44 18.17 9.03
C PRO A 201 12.83 19.20 7.96
N ASP A 202 14.07 19.14 7.46
CA ASP A 202 14.62 20.07 6.46
C ASP A 202 14.13 19.82 5.02
N GLY A 203 13.18 18.89 4.79
CA GLY A 203 12.52 18.73 3.49
C GLY A 203 13.41 18.20 2.35
N GLY A 204 14.55 17.58 2.67
CA GLY A 204 15.42 16.95 1.67
C GLY A 204 14.75 15.75 0.98
N ASP A 205 14.45 15.91 -0.30
CA ASP A 205 13.72 14.95 -1.17
C ASP A 205 14.35 13.54 -1.23
N ASP A 206 15.65 13.44 -0.93
CA ASP A 206 16.47 12.23 -1.07
C ASP A 206 16.13 11.11 -0.04
N GLY A 207 15.44 11.44 1.06
CA GLY A 207 15.12 10.48 2.13
C GLY A 207 13.93 9.56 1.84
N GLN A 208 12.88 10.09 1.18
CA GLN A 208 11.63 9.35 0.95
C GLN A 208 11.82 8.31 -0.16
N GLY A 209 12.44 8.70 -1.28
CA GLY A 209 12.73 7.78 -2.38
C GLY A 209 13.60 6.60 -1.96
N ARG A 210 14.59 6.82 -1.07
CA ARG A 210 15.43 5.73 -0.54
C ARG A 210 14.66 4.76 0.34
N SER A 211 13.76 5.26 1.18
CA SER A 211 12.94 4.40 2.04
C SER A 211 11.97 3.57 1.22
N TYR A 212 11.35 4.18 0.21
CA TYR A 212 10.52 3.47 -0.75
C TYR A 212 11.31 2.40 -1.52
N ALA A 213 12.56 2.69 -1.90
CA ALA A 213 13.45 1.69 -2.50
C ALA A 213 13.73 0.52 -1.54
N PHE A 214 13.99 0.78 -0.25
CA PHE A 214 14.16 -0.28 0.74
C PHE A 214 12.89 -1.12 0.91
N PHE A 215 11.71 -0.49 0.95
CA PHE A 215 10.42 -1.19 0.98
C PHE A 215 10.25 -2.11 -0.23
N ASN A 216 10.49 -1.61 -1.44
CA ASN A 216 10.39 -2.40 -2.66
C ASN A 216 11.41 -3.54 -2.70
N MET A 217 12.64 -3.32 -2.23
CA MET A 217 13.65 -4.39 -2.11
C MET A 217 13.20 -5.48 -1.14
N ALA A 218 12.66 -5.09 0.03
CA ALA A 218 12.14 -6.04 1.00
C ALA A 218 10.95 -6.83 0.43
N PHE A 219 9.98 -6.15 -0.17
CA PHE A 219 8.82 -6.79 -0.79
C PHE A 219 9.22 -7.72 -1.95
N ALA A 220 10.13 -7.29 -2.83
CA ALA A 220 10.62 -8.09 -3.95
C ALA A 220 11.41 -9.32 -3.48
N SER A 221 12.21 -9.19 -2.41
CA SER A 221 12.89 -10.35 -1.83
C SER A 221 11.90 -11.36 -1.24
N GLY A 222 10.81 -10.90 -0.64
CA GLY A 222 9.71 -11.76 -0.19
C GLY A 222 8.99 -12.43 -1.37
N ALA A 223 8.75 -11.68 -2.45
CA ALA A 223 8.15 -12.19 -3.67
C ALA A 223 8.99 -13.28 -4.35
N LEU A 224 10.32 -13.19 -4.27
CA LEU A 224 11.23 -14.23 -4.75
C LEU A 224 11.19 -15.48 -3.86
N VAL A 225 11.24 -15.28 -2.54
CA VAL A 225 11.33 -16.38 -1.56
C VAL A 225 9.99 -17.13 -1.43
N GLY A 226 8.87 -16.43 -1.56
CA GLY A 226 7.52 -16.96 -1.41
C GLY A 226 7.26 -18.22 -2.24
N PRO A 227 7.26 -18.16 -3.57
CA PRO A 227 7.02 -19.30 -4.45
C PRO A 227 7.94 -20.50 -4.18
N ILE A 228 9.21 -20.25 -3.85
CA ILE A 228 10.22 -21.29 -3.61
C ILE A 228 9.86 -22.07 -2.33
N ILE A 229 9.64 -21.34 -1.23
CA ILE A 229 9.25 -21.94 0.05
C ILE A 229 7.88 -22.59 -0.07
N GLY A 230 6.92 -21.92 -0.71
CA GLY A 230 5.56 -22.42 -0.92
C GLY A 230 5.52 -23.72 -1.70
N GLY A 231 6.22 -23.78 -2.83
CA GLY A 231 6.32 -24.99 -3.65
C GLY A 231 6.96 -26.15 -2.89
N TYR A 232 8.05 -25.89 -2.17
CA TYR A 232 8.71 -26.91 -1.36
C TYR A 232 7.82 -27.44 -0.24
N MET A 233 7.18 -26.54 0.53
CA MET A 233 6.30 -26.90 1.64
C MET A 233 5.03 -27.61 1.15
N TYR A 234 4.47 -27.17 0.02
CA TYR A 234 3.34 -27.86 -0.60
C TYR A 234 3.68 -29.32 -0.94
N ALA A 235 4.88 -29.57 -1.47
CA ALA A 235 5.34 -30.91 -1.81
C ALA A 235 5.67 -31.78 -0.58
N SER A 236 6.22 -31.20 0.49
CA SER A 236 6.70 -31.97 1.66
C SER A 236 5.64 -32.21 2.73
N ILE A 237 4.85 -31.20 3.07
CA ILE A 237 3.91 -31.23 4.23
C ILE A 237 2.45 -31.00 3.81
N GLY A 238 2.19 -30.75 2.52
CA GLY A 238 0.86 -30.51 1.99
C GLY A 238 0.33 -29.10 2.25
N PHE A 239 -0.78 -28.77 1.58
CA PHE A 239 -1.35 -27.42 1.56
C PHE A 239 -1.82 -26.92 2.93
N PHE A 240 -2.46 -27.77 3.72
CA PHE A 240 -2.98 -27.39 5.05
C PHE A 240 -1.86 -26.92 5.98
N TRP A 241 -0.80 -27.74 6.13
CA TRP A 241 0.32 -27.41 7.00
C TRP A 241 1.14 -26.24 6.48
N MET A 242 1.25 -26.10 5.16
CA MET A 242 1.83 -24.91 4.53
C MET A 242 1.07 -23.63 4.91
N CYS A 243 -0.27 -23.62 4.85
CA CYS A 243 -1.07 -22.46 5.24
C CYS A 243 -0.90 -22.12 6.73
N ILE A 244 -0.91 -23.13 7.61
CA ILE A 244 -0.74 -22.94 9.05
C ILE A 244 0.65 -22.41 9.41
N THR A 245 1.70 -22.93 8.79
CA THR A 245 3.07 -22.46 9.03
C THR A 245 3.29 -21.03 8.54
N ILE A 246 2.74 -20.66 7.39
CA ILE A 246 2.79 -19.28 6.88
C ILE A 246 1.98 -18.33 7.79
N ALA A 247 0.80 -18.75 8.24
CA ALA A 247 0.02 -17.99 9.23
C ALA A 247 0.79 -17.80 10.53
N ALA A 248 1.50 -18.84 11.01
CA ALA A 248 2.32 -18.76 12.21
C ALA A 248 3.50 -17.79 12.04
N VAL A 249 4.18 -17.82 10.90
CA VAL A 249 5.27 -16.87 10.60
C VAL A 249 4.73 -15.43 10.56
N LEU A 250 3.60 -15.19 9.91
CA LEU A 250 2.94 -13.88 9.91
C LEU A 250 2.55 -13.42 11.33
N LEU A 251 2.02 -14.33 12.15
CA LEU A 251 1.66 -14.04 13.53
C LEU A 251 2.90 -13.65 14.36
N ILE A 252 4.04 -14.31 14.14
CA ILE A 252 5.32 -13.96 14.77
C ILE A 252 5.86 -12.60 14.27
N CYS A 253 5.57 -12.22 13.03
CA CYS A 253 5.91 -10.91 12.47
C CYS A 253 4.96 -9.77 12.88
N THR A 254 3.84 -10.08 13.57
CA THR A 254 2.83 -9.08 13.98
C THR A 254 3.24 -8.23 15.21
N PRO A 255 3.87 -8.75 16.27
CA PRO A 255 4.33 -7.96 17.42
C PRO A 255 5.27 -6.78 17.07
N PRO A 256 6.23 -6.91 16.12
CA PRO A 256 7.02 -5.76 15.64
C PRO A 256 6.16 -4.60 15.10
N ILE A 257 5.06 -4.90 14.40
CA ILE A 257 4.11 -3.89 13.93
C ILE A 257 3.49 -3.16 15.12
N TYR A 258 3.04 -3.92 16.12
CA TYR A 258 2.42 -3.34 17.32
C TYR A 258 3.39 -2.46 18.11
N LEU A 259 4.66 -2.85 18.19
CA LEU A 259 5.66 -2.15 18.99
C LEU A 259 6.26 -0.93 18.27
N TYR A 260 6.47 -1.00 16.95
CA TYR A 260 7.26 0.00 16.21
C TYR A 260 6.47 0.85 15.21
N MET A 261 5.30 0.38 14.77
CA MET A 261 4.42 1.14 13.86
C MET A 261 3.55 2.12 14.67
N GLY A 262 3.49 3.39 14.24
CA GLY A 262 2.83 4.49 14.97
C GLY A 262 3.62 5.09 16.14
N GLU A 263 3.28 6.31 16.53
CA GLU A 263 3.84 6.96 17.73
C GLU A 263 3.42 6.21 19.00
N PRO A 264 4.30 6.07 20.01
CA PRO A 264 3.94 5.42 21.26
C PRO A 264 2.77 6.16 21.93
N GLY A 265 1.65 5.45 22.11
CA GLY A 265 0.55 5.90 22.98
C GLY A 265 -0.65 6.60 22.32
N LYS A 266 -0.67 6.86 21.01
CA LYS A 266 -1.88 7.37 20.33
C LYS A 266 -2.46 6.34 19.37
N LEU A 267 -3.45 5.60 19.85
CA LEU A 267 -4.25 4.66 19.06
C LEU A 267 -5.09 5.37 17.98
N ILE A 268 -5.40 6.65 18.16
CA ILE A 268 -6.17 7.45 17.20
C ILE A 268 -5.44 8.77 17.00
N VAL A 269 -4.76 8.94 15.86
CA VAL A 269 -4.31 10.26 15.41
C VAL A 269 -5.46 10.87 14.63
N ARG A 270 -6.42 11.46 15.35
CA ARG A 270 -7.44 12.29 14.73
C ARG A 270 -6.70 13.50 14.15
N GLN A 271 -6.57 13.57 12.83
CA GLN A 271 -6.21 14.82 12.15
C GLN A 271 -7.19 15.87 12.65
N ARG A 272 -6.72 16.77 13.53
CA ARG A 272 -7.49 17.94 13.92
C ARG A 272 -7.63 18.72 12.62
N LYS A 273 -8.84 18.69 12.03
CA LYS A 273 -9.21 19.58 10.93
C LYS A 273 -8.69 20.95 11.33
N ALA A 274 -7.74 21.48 10.56
CA ALA A 274 -7.19 22.80 10.84
C ALA A 274 -8.40 23.71 11.01
N GLU A 275 -8.62 24.19 12.24
CA GLU A 275 -9.46 25.34 12.46
C GLU A 275 -8.81 26.41 11.61
N THR A 276 -9.40 26.69 10.45
CA THR A 276 -9.18 27.96 9.76
C THR A 276 -9.29 29.02 10.86
N PRO A 277 -8.25 29.83 11.10
CA PRO A 277 -8.40 30.93 12.02
C PRO A 277 -9.61 31.70 11.53
N VAL A 278 -10.66 31.76 12.36
CA VAL A 278 -11.67 32.78 12.20
C VAL A 278 -10.86 34.05 12.39
N THR A 279 -10.50 34.68 11.27
CA THR A 279 -10.09 36.08 11.29
C THR A 279 -11.31 36.81 11.79
N ASP A 280 -11.34 37.06 13.10
CA ASP A 280 -12.13 38.13 13.68
C ASP A 280 -11.69 39.38 12.91
N GLY A 281 -12.51 39.76 11.93
CA GLY A 281 -12.39 41.07 11.29
C GLY A 281 -12.44 42.11 12.41
N PRO A 282 -11.73 43.24 12.28
CA PRO A 282 -11.72 44.24 13.32
C PRO A 282 -13.17 44.66 13.60
N CYS A 283 -13.63 44.44 14.83
CA CYS A 283 -14.78 45.13 15.37
C CYS A 283 -14.56 46.61 15.08
N ALA A 284 -15.32 47.15 14.14
CA ALA A 284 -15.45 48.59 14.00
C ALA A 284 -16.18 49.08 15.25
N ASP A 285 -15.40 49.51 16.24
CA ASP A 285 -15.82 50.41 17.30
C ASP A 285 -16.35 51.68 16.64
N VAL A 286 -17.65 51.73 16.37
CA VAL A 286 -18.36 53.00 16.15
C VAL A 286 -18.67 53.57 17.52
N ALA A 287 -17.68 54.25 18.10
CA ALA A 287 -17.91 55.16 19.21
C ALA A 287 -18.68 56.41 18.69
N PRO A 288 -19.67 56.92 19.42
CA PRO A 288 -20.39 58.12 19.02
C PRO A 288 -19.51 59.36 19.24
N GLN A 289 -19.27 60.12 18.17
CA GLN A 289 -18.63 61.42 18.23
C GLN A 289 -19.50 62.37 19.05
N THR A 290 -18.97 62.82 20.19
CA THR A 290 -19.46 63.98 20.93
C THR A 290 -18.33 65.00 20.89
N GLU A 291 -18.42 65.98 19.99
CA GLU A 291 -17.50 67.12 19.92
C GLU A 291 -18.33 68.37 20.22
N THR A 292 -18.14 68.92 21.43
CA THR A 292 -18.76 70.17 21.87
C THR A 292 -17.66 71.14 22.25
N ALA A 293 -17.62 72.30 21.57
CA ALA A 293 -17.15 73.64 21.97
C ALA A 293 -16.36 74.28 20.82
N ALA A 294 -16.41 75.56 20.51
CA ALA A 294 -17.27 76.70 20.83
C ALA A 294 -16.77 77.86 19.93
N ALA A 295 -17.68 78.77 19.56
CA ALA A 295 -17.47 80.20 19.22
C ALA A 295 -16.41 80.60 18.17
N GLU A 296 -16.85 81.25 17.07
CA GLU A 296 -16.53 82.67 16.80
C GLU A 296 -17.40 83.24 15.64
N LYS A 297 -18.04 84.38 15.92
CA LYS A 297 -18.75 85.37 15.06
C LYS A 297 -20.11 85.05 14.44
#